data_AF-R5ZZR3-F1
#
_entry.id   AF-R5ZZR3-F1
#
_cell.length_a   1.000
_cell.length_b   1.000
_cell.length_c   1.000
_cell.angle_alpha   90.00
_cell.angle_beta   90.00
_cell.angle_gamma   90.00
#
_symmetry.space_group_name_H-M   'P 1'
#
loop_
_entity.id
_entity.type
_entity.pdbx_description
1 polymer ?
#
loop_
_entity_poly.entity_id
_entity_poly.type
_entity_poly.pdbx_seq_one_letter_code
_entity_poly.pdbx_strand_id
1 'polypeptide(L)'
;MYVKYGNEYADICHISGLTEEENAVRSHVDDMYKAVLDAGWDGEWFLRAYDAESRKVGSHECEDGQIYIEPQGFCVMAGIGVKEGLAQKAMDSVEKILDTKYGIMILQPAYRSYHLELGEVSSYPPGYKENAGIFCHNNPWVSIAETVIDDKNRAFETYKKICPAYLEEISEIHRTEPYVYSQMIAGKDAASFGEAKNSWLTGTAAWTFTSISQYILGVRASFEGLTIDPCLPDSIKNLTITRKFRDAVYNITISNEKHERVSSLIVNGSEISGNTVPYNKDTKVYNVTVNI
;
A
#
# COMPACT_ATOMS: atom_id res chain seq x y z
N MET A 1 -9.59 -3.27 -5.14
CA MET A 1 -9.21 -4.69 -5.32
C MET A 1 -9.51 -5.20 -6.72
N TYR A 2 -10.77 -5.20 -7.19
CA TYR A 2 -11.14 -5.73 -8.52
C TYR A 2 -10.31 -5.13 -9.67
N VAL A 3 -10.13 -3.81 -9.71
CA VAL A 3 -9.28 -3.15 -10.73
C VAL A 3 -7.83 -3.66 -10.69
N LYS A 4 -7.23 -3.78 -9.49
CA LYS A 4 -5.84 -4.23 -9.33
C LYS A 4 -5.66 -5.68 -9.82
N TYR A 5 -6.43 -6.59 -9.26
CA TYR A 5 -6.27 -8.02 -9.55
C TYR A 5 -6.91 -8.43 -10.88
N GLY A 6 -7.90 -7.69 -11.38
CA GLY A 6 -8.44 -7.86 -12.71
C GLY A 6 -7.41 -7.53 -13.79
N ASN A 7 -6.60 -6.48 -13.61
CA ASN A 7 -5.46 -6.21 -14.50
C ASN A 7 -4.43 -7.35 -14.47
N GLU A 8 -4.07 -7.85 -13.29
CA GLU A 8 -3.14 -8.99 -13.18
C GLU A 8 -3.71 -10.27 -13.81
N TYR A 9 -5.03 -10.49 -13.69
CA TYR A 9 -5.70 -11.59 -14.37
C TYR A 9 -5.69 -11.42 -15.90
N ALA A 10 -5.95 -10.22 -16.41
CA ALA A 10 -5.85 -9.92 -17.84
C ALA A 10 -4.42 -10.16 -18.37
N ASP A 11 -3.39 -9.84 -17.59
CA ASP A 11 -1.99 -10.12 -17.95
C ASP A 11 -1.71 -11.63 -18.00
N ILE A 12 -2.34 -12.43 -17.13
CA ILE A 12 -2.28 -13.90 -17.20
C ILE A 12 -3.00 -14.41 -18.46
N CYS A 13 -4.17 -13.87 -18.81
CA CYS A 13 -4.86 -14.20 -20.05
C CYS A 13 -4.00 -13.87 -21.29
N HIS A 14 -3.32 -12.72 -21.27
CA HIS A 14 -2.42 -12.27 -22.32
C HIS A 14 -1.31 -13.29 -22.60
N ILE A 15 -0.54 -13.65 -21.56
CA ILE A 15 0.57 -14.62 -21.70
C ILE A 15 0.09 -16.03 -22.02
N SER A 16 -1.18 -16.34 -21.73
CA SER A 16 -1.82 -17.62 -22.05
C SER A 16 -2.41 -17.66 -23.45
N GLY A 17 -2.40 -16.55 -24.20
CA GLY A 17 -2.99 -16.45 -25.54
C GLY A 17 -4.53 -16.41 -25.55
N LEU A 18 -5.15 -16.07 -24.41
CA LEU A 18 -6.61 -16.01 -24.24
C LEU A 18 -7.15 -14.61 -24.55
N THR A 19 -7.00 -14.17 -25.81
CA THR A 19 -7.26 -12.78 -26.22
C THR A 19 -8.71 -12.32 -26.01
N GLU A 20 -9.71 -13.18 -26.26
CA GLU A 20 -11.12 -12.82 -26.04
C GLU A 20 -11.41 -12.57 -24.57
N GLU A 21 -10.86 -13.40 -23.69
CA GLU A 21 -11.02 -13.28 -22.24
C GLU A 21 -10.26 -12.08 -21.69
N GLU A 22 -9.01 -11.86 -22.15
CA GLU A 22 -8.23 -10.67 -21.81
C GLU A 22 -9.04 -9.39 -22.10
N ASN A 23 -9.61 -9.28 -23.31
CA ASN A 23 -10.40 -8.12 -23.71
C ASN A 23 -11.65 -7.93 -22.85
N ALA A 24 -12.36 -9.02 -22.54
CA ALA A 24 -13.54 -8.96 -21.68
C ALA A 24 -13.19 -8.51 -20.26
N VAL A 25 -12.12 -9.05 -19.67
CA VAL A 25 -11.65 -8.68 -18.32
C VAL A 25 -11.21 -7.22 -18.29
N ARG A 26 -10.42 -6.76 -19.27
CA ARG A 26 -9.99 -5.35 -19.35
C ARG A 26 -11.19 -4.41 -19.46
N SER A 27 -12.22 -4.76 -20.24
CA SER A 27 -13.46 -3.99 -20.30
C SER A 27 -14.16 -3.89 -18.93
N HIS A 28 -14.27 -4.98 -18.19
CA HIS A 28 -14.89 -4.94 -16.86
C HIS A 28 -14.05 -4.20 -15.82
N VAL A 29 -12.72 -4.26 -15.94
CA VAL A 29 -11.80 -3.45 -15.13
C VAL A 29 -12.06 -1.95 -15.39
N ASP A 30 -12.20 -1.54 -16.65
CA ASP A 30 -12.51 -0.16 -17.01
C ASP A 30 -13.88 0.29 -16.48
N ASP A 31 -14.88 -0.58 -16.53
CA ASP A 31 -16.22 -0.28 -15.98
C ASP A 31 -16.15 -0.09 -14.46
N MET A 32 -15.40 -0.94 -13.75
CA MET A 32 -15.20 -0.78 -12.31
C MET A 32 -14.37 0.47 -11.97
N TYR A 33 -13.34 0.80 -12.76
CA TYR A 33 -12.58 2.04 -12.61
C TYR A 33 -13.51 3.25 -12.67
N LYS A 34 -14.38 3.32 -13.68
CA LYS A 34 -15.38 4.39 -13.83
C LYS A 34 -16.38 4.41 -12.68
N ALA A 35 -16.90 3.24 -12.27
CA ALA A 35 -17.84 3.16 -11.16
C ALA A 35 -17.27 3.68 -9.84
N VAL A 36 -15.98 3.40 -9.56
CA VAL A 36 -15.30 3.93 -8.37
C VAL A 36 -15.13 5.45 -8.46
N LEU A 37 -14.83 6.01 -9.63
CA LEU A 37 -14.69 7.46 -9.80
C LEU A 37 -16.03 8.20 -9.75
N ASP A 38 -17.10 7.61 -10.28
CA ASP A 38 -18.41 8.24 -10.38
C ASP A 38 -19.21 8.09 -9.07
N ALA A 39 -19.41 6.85 -8.63
CA ALA A 39 -20.25 6.53 -7.47
C ALA A 39 -19.45 6.28 -6.19
N GLY A 40 -18.13 6.07 -6.28
CA GLY A 40 -17.25 5.77 -5.15
C GLY A 40 -16.39 6.94 -4.68
N TRP A 41 -16.57 8.15 -5.24
CA TRP A 41 -15.82 9.34 -4.85
C TRP A 41 -16.69 10.28 -4.01
N ASP A 42 -16.17 10.71 -2.86
CA ASP A 42 -16.91 11.54 -1.90
C ASP A 42 -16.52 13.03 -1.94
N GLY A 43 -15.69 13.44 -2.90
CA GLY A 43 -15.23 14.81 -3.07
C GLY A 43 -13.76 15.01 -2.69
N GLU A 44 -13.34 14.47 -1.55
CA GLU A 44 -11.95 14.54 -1.03
C GLU A 44 -11.29 13.15 -0.89
N TRP A 45 -12.08 12.09 -0.74
CA TRP A 45 -11.60 10.70 -0.58
C TRP A 45 -12.58 9.70 -1.22
N PHE A 46 -12.17 8.44 -1.31
CA PHE A 46 -13.04 7.36 -1.78
C PHE A 46 -14.00 6.89 -0.69
N LEU A 47 -15.27 6.67 -1.04
CA LEU A 47 -16.27 6.07 -0.15
C LEU A 47 -15.85 4.68 0.31
N ARG A 48 -16.33 4.28 1.49
CA ARG A 48 -16.09 2.94 2.03
C ARG A 48 -17.02 1.89 1.46
N ALA A 49 -18.30 2.21 1.34
CA ALA A 49 -19.35 1.33 0.85
C ALA A 49 -20.66 2.10 0.62
N TYR A 50 -21.66 1.36 0.12
CA TYR A 50 -23.07 1.67 0.32
C TYR A 50 -23.67 0.55 1.20
N ASP A 51 -24.54 0.92 2.15
CA ASP A 51 -25.20 -0.04 3.03
C ASP A 51 -26.40 -0.74 2.33
N ALA A 52 -27.10 -1.60 3.06
CA ALA A 52 -28.25 -2.36 2.53
C ALA A 52 -29.43 -1.46 2.07
N GLU A 53 -29.49 -0.22 2.53
CA GLU A 53 -30.48 0.79 2.13
C GLU A 53 -29.91 1.77 1.09
N SER A 54 -28.75 1.47 0.51
CA SER A 54 -28.03 2.32 -0.46
C SER A 54 -27.61 3.68 0.10
N ARG A 55 -27.41 3.79 1.42
CA ARG A 55 -26.83 4.98 2.05
C ARG A 55 -25.31 4.87 2.02
N LYS A 56 -24.63 6.01 1.86
CA LYS A 56 -23.16 6.07 1.84
C LYS A 56 -22.58 5.68 3.20
N VAL A 57 -21.48 4.95 3.19
CA VAL A 57 -20.64 4.66 4.35
C VAL A 57 -19.24 5.20 4.05
N GLY A 58 -18.61 5.88 5.00
CA GLY A 58 -17.33 6.55 4.75
C GLY A 58 -17.48 7.81 3.90
N SER A 59 -18.48 8.64 4.23
CA SER A 59 -18.75 9.93 3.57
C SER A 59 -18.65 11.09 4.55
N HIS A 60 -18.31 12.28 4.05
CA HIS A 60 -18.43 13.56 4.77
C HIS A 60 -19.87 13.85 5.21
N GLU A 61 -20.87 13.19 4.62
CA GLU A 61 -22.27 13.25 5.02
C GLU A 61 -22.56 12.47 6.33
N CYS A 62 -21.67 11.56 6.73
CA CYS A 62 -21.82 10.77 7.95
C CYS A 62 -21.40 11.58 9.19
N GLU A 63 -22.02 11.29 10.35
CA GLU A 63 -21.59 11.86 11.64
C GLU A 63 -20.29 11.20 12.13
N ASP A 64 -20.29 9.88 12.27
CA ASP A 64 -19.13 9.04 12.58
C ASP A 64 -18.66 8.26 11.34
N GLY A 65 -17.40 7.80 11.34
CA GLY A 65 -16.83 7.01 10.25
C GLY A 65 -16.90 7.71 8.89
N GLN A 66 -16.48 8.97 8.83
CA GLN A 66 -16.50 9.78 7.62
C GLN A 66 -15.48 9.34 6.58
N ILE A 67 -14.29 8.91 7.01
CA ILE A 67 -13.25 8.39 6.13
C ILE A 67 -12.73 7.08 6.69
N TYR A 68 -12.50 6.12 5.78
CA TYR A 68 -11.95 4.80 6.06
C TYR A 68 -10.67 4.59 5.25
N ILE A 69 -9.65 3.97 5.84
CA ILE A 69 -8.33 3.81 5.22
C ILE A 69 -8.33 2.83 4.03
N GLU A 70 -9.13 1.77 4.07
CA GLU A 70 -9.01 0.64 3.16
C GLU A 70 -9.17 1.03 1.69
N PRO A 71 -10.25 1.73 1.28
CA PRO A 71 -10.42 2.13 -0.11
C PRO A 71 -9.36 3.15 -0.55
N GLN A 72 -8.83 3.99 0.35
CA GLN A 72 -7.82 4.99 -0.04
C GLN A 72 -6.54 4.30 -0.49
N GLY A 73 -5.99 3.42 0.36
CA GLY A 73 -4.79 2.66 0.02
C GLY A 73 -5.02 1.74 -1.18
N PHE A 74 -6.12 0.98 -1.22
CA PHE A 74 -6.32 0.01 -2.29
C PHE A 74 -6.70 0.61 -3.65
N CYS A 75 -7.47 1.70 -3.69
CA CYS A 75 -7.84 2.34 -4.95
C CYS A 75 -6.62 3.01 -5.58
N VAL A 76 -5.83 3.73 -4.79
CA VAL A 76 -4.59 4.36 -5.27
C VAL A 76 -3.54 3.32 -5.64
N MET A 77 -3.38 2.23 -4.87
CA MET A 77 -2.52 1.10 -5.26
C MET A 77 -2.97 0.45 -6.59
N ALA A 78 -4.26 0.52 -6.92
CA ALA A 78 -4.81 0.06 -8.19
C ALA A 78 -4.67 1.10 -9.33
N GLY A 79 -4.08 2.28 -9.06
CA GLY A 79 -3.94 3.38 -10.01
C GLY A 79 -5.18 4.27 -10.16
N ILE A 80 -6.24 4.02 -9.40
CA ILE A 80 -7.50 4.79 -9.50
C ILE A 80 -7.27 6.20 -9.01
N GLY A 81 -7.65 7.19 -9.83
CA GLY A 81 -7.58 8.61 -9.48
C GLY A 81 -6.20 9.25 -9.67
N VAL A 82 -5.19 8.49 -10.11
CA VAL A 82 -3.83 9.04 -10.33
C VAL A 82 -3.83 10.03 -11.48
N LYS A 83 -4.46 9.67 -12.61
CA LYS A 83 -4.56 10.53 -13.80
C LYS A 83 -5.41 11.78 -13.54
N GLU A 84 -6.46 11.62 -12.73
CA GLU A 84 -7.42 12.67 -12.41
C GLU A 84 -6.96 13.60 -11.27
N GLY A 85 -5.88 13.25 -10.56
CA GLY A 85 -5.39 13.98 -9.38
C GLY A 85 -6.16 13.69 -8.08
N LEU A 86 -7.11 12.76 -8.12
CA LEU A 86 -7.92 12.36 -6.96
C LEU A 86 -7.15 11.47 -5.98
N ALA A 87 -6.18 10.70 -6.49
CA ALA A 87 -5.32 9.85 -5.66
C ALA A 87 -4.55 10.68 -4.63
N GLN A 88 -3.90 11.78 -5.07
CA GLN A 88 -3.21 12.71 -4.17
C GLN A 88 -4.16 13.23 -3.10
N LYS A 89 -5.35 13.68 -3.51
CA LYS A 89 -6.35 14.26 -2.62
C LYS A 89 -6.85 13.28 -1.55
N ALA A 90 -7.02 12.01 -1.93
CA ALA A 90 -7.34 10.94 -1.00
C ALA A 90 -6.20 10.68 0.00
N MET A 91 -4.94 10.64 -0.46
CA MET A 91 -3.78 10.44 0.41
C MET A 91 -3.56 11.64 1.37
N ASP A 92 -3.75 12.87 0.90
CA ASP A 92 -3.72 14.07 1.74
C ASP A 92 -4.80 14.01 2.84
N SER A 93 -5.99 13.48 2.52
CA SER A 93 -7.07 13.28 3.49
C SER A 93 -6.72 12.21 4.52
N VAL A 94 -6.08 11.11 4.09
CA VAL A 94 -5.55 10.08 5.00
C VAL A 94 -4.53 10.68 5.95
N GLU A 95 -3.56 11.43 5.44
CA GLU A 95 -2.54 12.08 6.27
C GLU A 95 -3.17 13.06 7.26
N LYS A 96 -4.10 13.90 6.80
CA LYS A 96 -4.72 14.92 7.64
C LYS A 96 -5.60 14.34 8.75
N ILE A 97 -6.35 13.27 8.47
CA ILE A 97 -7.46 12.83 9.32
C ILE A 97 -7.10 11.55 10.10
N LEU A 98 -6.51 10.56 9.43
CA LEU A 98 -6.30 9.21 9.95
C LEU A 98 -4.90 8.99 10.52
N ASP A 99 -3.93 9.79 10.11
CA ASP A 99 -2.55 9.63 10.52
C ASP A 99 -2.32 9.96 12.00
N THR A 100 -1.47 9.17 12.65
CA THR A 100 -1.10 9.38 14.05
C THR A 100 0.37 9.07 14.28
N LYS A 101 0.84 9.25 15.52
CA LYS A 101 2.21 8.89 15.92
C LYS A 101 2.55 7.41 15.73
N TYR A 102 1.58 6.50 15.93
CA TYR A 102 1.82 5.05 15.99
C TYR A 102 1.27 4.28 14.77
N GLY A 103 0.90 5.00 13.72
CA GLY A 103 0.32 4.45 12.49
C GLY A 103 -0.97 5.16 12.08
N ILE A 104 -1.57 4.70 11.00
CA ILE A 104 -2.78 5.25 10.40
C ILE A 104 -3.98 4.46 10.92
N MET A 105 -4.96 5.17 11.48
CA MET A 105 -6.19 4.56 11.99
C MET A 105 -7.10 4.08 10.87
N ILE A 106 -7.91 3.07 11.16
CA ILE A 106 -8.81 2.46 10.17
C ILE A 106 -9.93 3.39 9.72
N LEU A 107 -10.45 4.23 10.61
CA LEU A 107 -11.51 5.19 10.31
C LEU A 107 -11.51 6.36 11.30
N GLN A 108 -12.14 7.48 10.91
CA GLN A 108 -12.45 8.61 11.77
C GLN A 108 -13.72 9.34 11.29
N PRO A 109 -14.50 9.95 12.21
CA PRO A 109 -14.46 9.75 13.66
C PRO A 109 -14.83 8.32 14.07
N ALA A 110 -14.44 7.87 15.27
CA ALA A 110 -14.86 6.56 15.80
C ALA A 110 -16.36 6.55 16.11
N TYR A 111 -17.03 5.41 15.88
CA TYR A 111 -18.42 5.22 16.27
C TYR A 111 -18.56 5.23 17.79
N ARG A 112 -19.45 6.07 18.33
CA ARG A 112 -19.69 6.16 19.80
C ARG A 112 -20.92 5.41 20.29
N SER A 113 -21.78 5.01 19.37
CA SER A 113 -22.99 4.22 19.65
C SER A 113 -23.04 3.03 18.70
N TYR A 114 -23.85 2.03 19.04
CA TYR A 114 -24.00 0.85 18.19
C TYR A 114 -24.87 1.16 16.97
N HIS A 115 -24.30 0.90 15.79
CA HIS A 115 -24.94 1.01 14.48
C HIS A 115 -25.30 -0.39 13.98
N LEU A 116 -26.57 -0.76 14.10
CA LEU A 116 -27.06 -2.09 13.72
C LEU A 116 -26.80 -2.40 12.24
N GLU A 117 -26.95 -1.39 11.38
CA GLU A 117 -26.74 -1.45 9.94
C GLU A 117 -25.28 -1.69 9.54
N LEU A 118 -24.33 -1.39 10.43
CA LEU A 118 -22.89 -1.57 10.20
C LEU A 118 -22.31 -2.78 10.94
N GLY A 119 -23.06 -3.35 11.89
CA GLY A 119 -22.66 -4.54 12.63
C GLY A 119 -21.46 -4.32 13.55
N GLU A 120 -20.51 -5.25 13.54
CA GLU A 120 -19.45 -5.38 14.55
C GLU A 120 -18.53 -4.16 14.65
N VAL A 121 -18.33 -3.40 13.56
CA VAL A 121 -17.44 -2.24 13.54
C VAL A 121 -17.78 -1.21 14.62
N SER A 122 -19.06 -1.05 14.96
CA SER A 122 -19.52 -0.09 15.97
C SER A 122 -19.65 -0.68 17.38
N SER A 123 -19.37 -1.97 17.54
CA SER A 123 -19.44 -2.66 18.84
C SER A 123 -18.18 -2.52 19.68
N TYR A 124 -17.04 -2.21 19.04
CA TYR A 124 -15.79 -1.93 19.74
C TYR A 124 -15.80 -0.52 20.35
N PRO A 125 -15.25 -0.32 21.55
CA PRO A 125 -15.00 1.03 22.06
C PRO A 125 -14.09 1.83 21.11
N PRO A 126 -14.25 3.16 21.03
CA PRO A 126 -13.42 4.03 20.20
C PRO A 126 -11.92 3.80 20.38
N GLY A 127 -11.20 3.72 19.25
CA GLY A 127 -9.74 3.58 19.21
C GLY A 127 -9.26 2.13 19.30
N TYR A 128 -10.13 1.14 19.35
CA TYR A 128 -9.76 -0.26 19.41
C TYR A 128 -10.25 -1.03 18.20
N LYS A 129 -9.40 -1.95 17.71
CA LYS A 129 -9.80 -2.94 16.69
C LYS A 129 -10.34 -2.20 15.45
N GLU A 130 -11.45 -2.65 14.87
CA GLU A 130 -12.02 -2.09 13.66
C GLU A 130 -12.72 -0.73 13.87
N ASN A 131 -12.94 -0.29 15.13
CA ASN A 131 -13.45 1.06 15.45
C ASN A 131 -12.33 2.04 15.76
N ALA A 132 -11.79 2.69 14.73
CA ALA A 132 -10.73 3.70 14.83
C ALA A 132 -9.42 3.20 15.50
N GLY A 133 -9.20 1.89 15.59
CA GLY A 133 -7.88 1.34 15.90
C GLY A 133 -6.90 1.51 14.73
N ILE A 134 -5.61 1.38 15.01
CA ILE A 134 -4.58 1.28 13.96
C ILE A 134 -4.49 -0.19 13.59
N PHE A 135 -5.16 -0.55 12.51
CA PHE A 135 -5.16 -1.92 12.00
C PHE A 135 -3.95 -2.12 11.07
N CYS A 136 -2.82 -2.55 11.64
CA CYS A 136 -1.52 -2.52 10.97
C CYS A 136 -1.49 -3.20 9.60
N HIS A 137 -2.38 -4.15 9.33
CA HIS A 137 -2.49 -4.85 8.04
C HIS A 137 -2.80 -3.91 6.87
N ASN A 138 -3.64 -2.88 7.07
CA ASN A 138 -4.06 -1.98 5.98
C ASN A 138 -3.12 -0.77 5.79
N ASN A 139 -2.24 -0.50 6.74
CA ASN A 139 -1.25 0.59 6.67
C ASN A 139 -0.26 0.41 5.50
N PRO A 140 0.24 -0.80 5.19
CA PRO A 140 1.02 -1.06 3.99
C PRO A 140 0.31 -0.72 2.68
N TRP A 141 -1.03 -0.76 2.61
CA TRP A 141 -1.74 -0.35 1.39
C TRP A 141 -1.60 1.15 1.15
N VAL A 142 -1.67 1.95 2.22
CA VAL A 142 -1.35 3.38 2.16
C VAL A 142 0.11 3.58 1.81
N SER A 143 1.05 2.91 2.51
CA SER A 143 2.48 3.02 2.20
C SER A 143 2.79 2.71 0.73
N ILE A 144 2.15 1.70 0.13
CA ILE A 144 2.25 1.40 -1.30
C ILE A 144 1.58 2.49 -2.15
N ALA A 145 0.39 2.96 -1.79
CA ALA A 145 -0.29 4.04 -2.48
C ALA A 145 0.54 5.33 -2.56
N GLU A 146 1.24 5.70 -1.48
CA GLU A 146 2.18 6.83 -1.47
C GLU A 146 3.30 6.63 -2.51
N THR A 147 3.80 5.39 -2.67
CA THR A 147 4.75 5.10 -3.75
C THR A 147 4.13 5.24 -5.14
N VAL A 148 2.82 5.05 -5.33
CA VAL A 148 2.17 5.22 -6.64
C VAL A 148 2.09 6.69 -7.02
N ILE A 149 1.88 7.58 -6.06
CA ILE A 149 1.86 9.04 -6.28
C ILE A 149 3.22 9.72 -6.10
N ASP A 150 4.29 8.92 -5.97
CA ASP A 150 5.69 9.36 -5.81
C ASP A 150 6.03 10.12 -4.51
N ASP A 151 5.21 9.99 -3.46
CA ASP A 151 5.55 10.54 -2.13
C ASP A 151 6.46 9.56 -1.35
N LYS A 152 7.74 9.59 -1.72
CA LYS A 152 8.81 8.72 -1.21
C LYS A 152 8.98 8.80 0.30
N ASN A 153 8.95 10.02 0.84
CA ASN A 153 9.17 10.25 2.26
C ASN A 153 7.96 9.76 3.06
N ARG A 154 6.74 10.08 2.63
CA ARG A 154 5.51 9.64 3.28
C ARG A 154 5.33 8.12 3.23
N ALA A 155 5.68 7.48 2.12
CA ALA A 155 5.66 6.02 1.97
C ALA A 155 6.54 5.34 3.05
N PHE A 156 7.75 5.87 3.25
CA PHE A 156 8.69 5.33 4.23
C PHE A 156 8.34 5.70 5.68
N GLU A 157 7.85 6.92 5.94
CA GLU A 157 7.36 7.31 7.26
C GLU A 157 6.20 6.40 7.70
N THR A 158 5.25 6.12 6.81
CA THR A 158 4.14 5.19 7.08
C THR A 158 4.65 3.79 7.43
N TYR A 159 5.65 3.28 6.70
CA TYR A 159 6.30 2.00 7.02
C TYR A 159 6.91 2.01 8.42
N LYS A 160 7.69 3.04 8.78
CA LYS A 160 8.40 3.12 10.06
C LYS A 160 7.45 3.15 11.26
N LYS A 161 6.30 3.82 11.14
CA LYS A 161 5.33 3.98 12.25
C LYS A 161 4.80 2.68 12.83
N ILE A 162 4.85 1.58 12.07
CA ILE A 162 4.39 0.27 12.52
C ILE A 162 5.50 -0.81 12.49
N CYS A 163 6.72 -0.45 12.08
CA CYS A 163 7.82 -1.38 11.94
C CYS A 163 8.46 -1.66 13.31
N PRO A 164 8.55 -2.93 13.77
CA PRO A 164 9.01 -3.26 15.12
C PRO A 164 10.37 -2.66 15.49
N ALA A 165 11.33 -2.70 14.56
CA ALA A 165 12.67 -2.12 14.76
C ALA A 165 12.66 -0.59 15.01
N TYR A 166 11.63 0.12 14.55
CA TYR A 166 11.46 1.56 14.79
C TYR A 166 10.60 1.85 16.03
N LEU A 167 9.99 0.81 16.63
CA LEU A 167 9.16 0.91 17.83
C LEU A 167 9.80 0.30 19.07
N GLU A 168 11.00 -0.28 18.96
CA GLU A 168 11.72 -0.91 20.09
C GLU A 168 11.90 0.06 21.27
N GLU A 169 12.26 1.32 21.00
CA GLU A 169 12.46 2.36 22.02
C GLU A 169 11.17 2.75 22.77
N ILE A 170 10.00 2.34 22.28
CA ILE A 170 8.70 2.58 22.93
C ILE A 170 8.06 1.28 23.44
N SER A 171 8.85 0.22 23.68
CA SER A 171 8.33 -1.10 24.10
C SER A 171 7.37 -1.05 25.30
N GLU A 172 7.59 -0.14 26.26
CA GLU A 172 6.68 0.05 27.41
C GLU A 172 5.30 0.58 27.01
N ILE A 173 5.21 1.31 25.90
CA ILE A 173 3.94 1.76 25.31
C ILE A 173 3.40 0.66 24.40
N HIS A 174 4.23 0.04 23.56
CA HIS A 174 3.80 -0.94 22.56
C HIS A 174 3.29 -2.24 23.19
N ARG A 175 3.86 -2.67 24.33
CA ARG A 175 3.48 -3.85 25.15
C ARG A 175 3.64 -5.23 24.50
N THR A 176 3.74 -5.34 23.18
CA THR A 176 4.05 -6.60 22.47
C THR A 176 5.51 -6.67 22.04
N GLU A 177 5.90 -7.82 21.47
CA GLU A 177 7.28 -8.12 21.05
C GLU A 177 7.88 -7.07 20.09
N PRO A 178 9.08 -6.52 20.37
CA PRO A 178 9.68 -5.45 19.57
C PRO A 178 10.36 -5.92 18.27
N TYR A 179 10.13 -7.18 17.86
CA TYR A 179 10.78 -7.81 16.71
C TYR A 179 9.80 -8.46 15.74
N VAL A 180 8.49 -8.39 16.02
CA VAL A 180 7.43 -8.86 15.12
C VAL A 180 6.27 -7.88 15.07
N TYR A 181 5.52 -7.90 13.97
CA TYR A 181 4.34 -7.05 13.83
C TYR A 181 3.18 -7.56 14.70
N SER A 182 2.33 -6.62 15.12
CA SER A 182 1.03 -6.87 15.72
C SER A 182 -0.10 -6.56 14.74
N GLN A 183 -1.27 -7.19 14.94
CA GLN A 183 -2.46 -6.92 14.12
C GLN A 183 -2.97 -5.50 14.36
N MET A 184 -3.02 -5.08 15.62
CA MET A 184 -3.65 -3.83 16.02
C MET A 184 -2.80 -3.08 17.04
N ILE A 185 -2.70 -1.77 16.85
CA ILE A 185 -2.25 -0.80 17.84
C ILE A 185 -3.44 0.10 18.19
N ALA A 186 -3.67 0.36 19.48
CA ALA A 186 -4.77 1.22 19.89
C ALA A 186 -4.60 2.62 19.27
N GLY A 187 -5.65 3.14 18.64
CA GLY A 187 -5.70 4.45 17.98
C GLY A 187 -5.87 5.60 18.96
N LYS A 188 -5.91 6.83 18.45
CA LYS A 188 -5.84 8.06 19.27
C LYS A 188 -7.06 8.29 20.16
N ASP A 189 -8.19 7.64 19.86
CA ASP A 189 -9.43 7.73 20.64
C ASP A 189 -9.45 6.77 21.84
N ALA A 190 -8.49 5.84 21.90
CA ALA A 190 -8.36 4.90 23.02
C ALA A 190 -7.58 5.54 24.19
N ALA A 191 -7.95 5.17 25.42
CA ALA A 191 -7.21 5.57 26.62
C ALA A 191 -5.76 5.02 26.64
N SER A 192 -5.52 3.95 25.87
CA SER A 192 -4.24 3.25 25.78
C SER A 192 -3.55 3.48 24.43
N PHE A 193 -3.65 4.68 23.85
CA PHE A 193 -3.07 5.02 22.54
C PHE A 193 -1.61 4.55 22.41
N GLY A 194 -1.33 3.70 21.42
CA GLY A 194 -0.01 3.10 21.19
C GLY A 194 0.18 1.68 21.72
N GLU A 195 -0.72 1.18 22.58
CA GLU A 195 -0.66 -0.22 23.05
C GLU A 195 -1.11 -1.20 21.98
N ALA A 196 -0.26 -2.17 21.66
CA ALA A 196 -0.56 -3.20 20.68
C ALA A 196 -1.25 -4.43 21.28
N LYS A 197 -1.96 -5.17 20.43
CA LYS A 197 -2.62 -6.45 20.74
C LYS A 197 -2.52 -7.38 19.53
N ASN A 198 -2.68 -8.69 19.77
CA ASN A 198 -2.66 -9.74 18.76
C ASN A 198 -1.35 -9.74 17.94
N SER A 199 -0.22 -9.95 18.63
CA SER A 199 1.09 -10.06 17.99
C SER A 199 1.24 -11.34 17.17
N TRP A 200 2.28 -11.38 16.33
CA TRP A 200 2.67 -12.50 15.47
C TRP A 200 1.73 -12.82 14.31
N LEU A 201 0.52 -13.30 14.61
CA LEU A 201 -0.36 -13.95 13.63
C LEU A 201 -1.23 -12.93 12.89
N THR A 202 -0.58 -12.18 12.00
CA THR A 202 -1.22 -11.13 11.23
C THR A 202 -0.67 -11.05 9.80
N GLY A 203 -1.54 -10.70 8.85
CA GLY A 203 -1.14 -10.40 7.48
C GLY A 203 -0.28 -9.13 7.36
N THR A 204 -0.16 -8.32 8.42
CA THR A 204 0.78 -7.19 8.50
C THR A 204 2.19 -7.61 8.07
N ALA A 205 2.68 -8.79 8.49
CA ALA A 205 4.02 -9.23 8.13
C ALA A 205 4.21 -9.36 6.62
N ALA A 206 3.26 -10.01 5.93
CA ALA A 206 3.32 -10.22 4.49
C ALA A 206 3.15 -8.92 3.70
N TRP A 207 2.19 -8.08 4.10
CA TRP A 207 1.92 -6.81 3.42
C TRP A 207 3.03 -5.78 3.65
N THR A 208 3.58 -5.70 4.86
CA THR A 208 4.70 -4.78 5.12
C THR A 208 5.97 -5.25 4.40
N PHE A 209 6.26 -6.56 4.35
CA PHE A 209 7.36 -7.07 3.54
C PHE A 209 7.17 -6.76 2.05
N THR A 210 5.93 -6.88 1.54
CA THR A 210 5.58 -6.49 0.17
C THR A 210 5.83 -5.00 -0.06
N SER A 211 5.33 -4.12 0.82
CA SER A 211 5.55 -2.67 0.72
C SER A 211 7.04 -2.32 0.68
N ILE A 212 7.82 -2.75 1.68
CA ILE A 212 9.24 -2.39 1.76
C ILE A 212 10.05 -2.98 0.60
N SER A 213 9.91 -4.28 0.31
CA SER A 213 10.79 -4.94 -0.67
C SER A 213 10.43 -4.62 -2.12
N GLN A 214 9.15 -4.49 -2.45
CA GLN A 214 8.68 -4.43 -3.84
C GLN A 214 8.33 -3.01 -4.31
N TYR A 215 7.96 -2.11 -3.39
CA TYR A 215 7.46 -0.77 -3.73
C TYR A 215 8.40 0.34 -3.25
N ILE A 216 8.85 0.32 -2.00
CA ILE A 216 9.82 1.32 -1.50
C ILE A 216 11.22 1.01 -2.05
N LEU A 217 11.76 -0.18 -1.78
CA LEU A 217 13.02 -0.63 -2.38
C LEU A 217 12.87 -0.96 -3.87
N GLY A 218 11.64 -1.20 -4.33
CA GLY A 218 11.29 -1.24 -5.74
C GLY A 218 11.63 -2.52 -6.50
N VAL A 219 11.99 -3.62 -5.83
CA VAL A 219 12.44 -4.86 -6.50
C VAL A 219 11.34 -5.91 -6.50
N ARG A 220 10.66 -6.08 -7.64
CA ARG A 220 9.48 -6.95 -7.78
C ARG A 220 9.57 -7.89 -8.97
N ALA A 221 9.07 -9.10 -8.80
CA ALA A 221 9.01 -10.07 -9.89
C ALA A 221 7.91 -9.68 -10.90
N SER A 222 8.20 -9.81 -12.19
CA SER A 222 7.20 -9.73 -13.27
C SER A 222 7.20 -11.03 -14.09
N PHE A 223 6.30 -11.13 -15.07
CA PHE A 223 6.27 -12.28 -15.98
C PHE A 223 7.52 -12.33 -16.87
N GLU A 224 7.95 -11.18 -17.39
CA GLU A 224 9.07 -11.02 -18.34
C GLU A 224 10.43 -11.00 -17.65
N GLY A 225 10.49 -10.63 -16.37
CA GLY A 225 11.76 -10.38 -15.70
C GLY A 225 11.65 -9.89 -14.26
N LEU A 226 12.64 -9.12 -13.84
CA LEU A 226 12.69 -8.48 -12.52
C LEU A 226 12.56 -6.97 -12.70
N THR A 227 11.46 -6.40 -12.23
CA THR A 227 11.25 -4.95 -12.22
C THR A 227 12.00 -4.32 -11.06
N ILE A 228 12.71 -3.23 -11.35
CA ILE A 228 13.50 -2.44 -10.41
C ILE A 228 13.05 -0.99 -10.57
N ASP A 229 12.25 -0.53 -9.62
CA ASP A 229 11.56 0.76 -9.64
C ASP A 229 11.45 1.31 -8.21
N PRO A 230 12.59 1.72 -7.62
CA PRO A 230 12.66 2.29 -6.28
C PRO A 230 11.78 3.55 -6.13
N CYS A 231 11.21 3.68 -4.93
CA CYS A 231 10.55 4.89 -4.43
C CYS A 231 11.18 5.22 -3.06
N LEU A 232 12.45 5.65 -3.10
CA LEU A 232 13.31 5.76 -1.92
C LEU A 232 13.19 7.14 -1.27
N PRO A 233 13.05 7.21 0.08
CA PRO A 233 13.05 8.48 0.81
C PRO A 233 14.41 9.18 0.70
N ASP A 234 14.43 10.48 0.99
CA ASP A 234 15.64 11.31 0.85
C ASP A 234 16.77 10.86 1.79
N SER A 235 16.42 10.15 2.86
CA SER A 235 17.33 9.60 3.87
C SER A 235 18.15 8.41 3.37
N ILE A 236 17.71 7.70 2.34
CA ILE A 236 18.45 6.56 1.75
C ILE A 236 19.16 7.05 0.50
N LYS A 237 20.46 7.39 0.63
CA LYS A 237 21.28 7.89 -0.49
C LYS A 237 21.86 6.80 -1.37
N ASN A 238 22.29 5.69 -0.79
CA ASN A 238 22.93 4.59 -1.50
C ASN A 238 22.36 3.27 -1.00
N LEU A 239 22.09 2.36 -1.92
CA LEU A 239 21.44 1.09 -1.62
C LEU A 239 22.01 -0.02 -2.52
N THR A 240 22.32 -1.15 -1.90
CA THR A 240 22.68 -2.38 -2.60
C THR A 240 21.73 -3.49 -2.19
N ILE A 241 21.16 -4.19 -3.17
CA ILE A 241 20.22 -5.31 -2.95
C ILE A 241 20.77 -6.55 -3.66
N THR A 242 20.80 -7.67 -2.95
CA THR A 242 21.00 -9.00 -3.55
C THR A 242 19.67 -9.74 -3.63
N ARG A 243 19.18 -9.99 -4.84
CA ARG A 243 17.92 -10.73 -5.08
C ARG A 243 18.20 -12.02 -5.84
N LYS A 244 17.82 -13.16 -5.26
CA LYS A 244 17.73 -14.43 -5.98
C LYS A 244 16.38 -14.51 -6.70
N PHE A 245 16.39 -14.75 -8.00
CA PHE A 245 15.20 -14.85 -8.84
C PHE A 245 15.45 -15.75 -10.06
N ARG A 246 14.59 -16.74 -10.28
CA ARG A 246 14.65 -17.69 -11.42
C ARG A 246 16.05 -18.28 -11.67
N ASP A 247 16.68 -18.83 -10.63
CA ASP A 247 18.04 -19.42 -10.65
C ASP A 247 19.18 -18.48 -11.02
N ALA A 248 18.97 -17.17 -10.88
CA ALA A 248 20.00 -16.15 -11.04
C ALA A 248 20.10 -15.26 -9.78
N VAL A 249 21.27 -14.63 -9.61
CA VAL A 249 21.54 -13.64 -8.57
C VAL A 249 21.63 -12.26 -9.19
N TYR A 250 20.80 -11.33 -8.71
CA TYR A 250 20.81 -9.93 -9.11
C TYR A 250 21.51 -9.12 -8.02
N ASN A 251 22.62 -8.48 -8.37
CA ASN A 251 23.31 -7.49 -7.55
C ASN A 251 22.90 -6.11 -8.06
N ILE A 252 22.01 -5.45 -7.33
CA ILE A 252 21.40 -4.19 -7.73
C ILE A 252 22.03 -3.07 -6.91
N THR A 253 22.56 -2.06 -7.58
CA THR A 253 23.14 -0.86 -6.96
C THR A 253 22.34 0.36 -7.38
N ILE A 254 21.92 1.16 -6.40
CA ILE A 254 21.09 2.35 -6.58
C ILE A 254 21.77 3.53 -5.87
N SER A 255 21.96 4.64 -6.59
CA SER A 255 22.38 5.93 -6.04
C SER A 255 21.22 6.91 -6.14
N ASN A 256 20.67 7.30 -4.99
CA ASN A 256 19.51 8.17 -4.82
C ASN A 256 19.94 9.59 -4.44
N GLU A 257 20.88 10.16 -5.20
CA GLU A 257 21.32 11.55 -4.99
C GLU A 257 20.38 12.56 -5.67
N LYS A 258 19.69 12.15 -6.73
CA LYS A 258 18.75 13.01 -7.48
C LYS A 258 17.30 12.94 -7.00
N HIS A 259 16.93 11.88 -6.26
CA HIS A 259 15.56 11.66 -5.80
C HIS A 259 14.53 11.62 -6.93
N GLU A 260 14.91 11.07 -8.07
CA GLU A 260 14.10 10.93 -9.28
C GLU A 260 13.57 9.47 -9.43
N ARG A 261 12.74 9.24 -10.46
CA ARG A 261 12.25 7.89 -10.82
C ARG A 261 13.17 7.25 -11.84
N VAL A 262 13.10 5.93 -11.97
CA VAL A 262 13.96 5.17 -12.89
C VAL A 262 13.74 5.63 -14.32
N SER A 263 14.83 6.05 -14.96
CA SER A 263 14.86 6.41 -16.39
C SER A 263 15.44 5.28 -17.25
N SER A 264 16.48 4.59 -16.77
CA SER A 264 17.09 3.44 -17.43
C SER A 264 17.83 2.53 -16.44
N LEU A 265 18.20 1.34 -16.92
CA LEU A 265 19.00 0.37 -16.16
C LEU A 265 20.26 0.01 -16.96
N ILE A 266 21.41 -0.07 -16.30
CA ILE A 266 22.63 -0.66 -16.87
C ILE A 266 22.73 -2.09 -16.34
N VAL A 267 22.61 -3.07 -17.23
CA VAL A 267 22.63 -4.50 -16.90
C VAL A 267 23.86 -5.13 -17.52
N ASN A 268 24.76 -5.66 -16.69
CA ASN A 268 26.03 -6.26 -17.12
C ASN A 268 26.83 -5.36 -18.09
N GLY A 269 26.80 -4.06 -17.85
CA GLY A 269 27.51 -3.04 -18.64
C GLY A 269 26.77 -2.52 -19.87
N SER A 270 25.56 -3.01 -20.16
CA SER A 270 24.73 -2.54 -21.28
C SER A 270 23.47 -1.85 -20.78
N GLU A 271 23.15 -0.67 -21.32
CA GLU A 271 21.91 0.05 -20.98
C GLU A 271 20.68 -0.61 -21.62
N ILE A 272 19.58 -0.69 -20.88
CA ILE A 272 18.27 -1.13 -21.35
C ILE A 272 17.22 -0.05 -21.05
N SER A 273 16.21 0.03 -21.93
CA SER A 273 15.07 0.94 -21.76
C SER A 273 14.06 0.41 -20.75
N GLY A 274 13.47 1.30 -19.97
CA GLY A 274 12.47 0.97 -18.96
C GLY A 274 13.11 0.46 -17.67
N ASN A 275 12.30 -0.22 -16.84
CA ASN A 275 12.65 -0.57 -15.47
C ASN A 275 12.59 -2.09 -15.19
N THR A 276 12.51 -2.93 -16.22
CA THR A 276 12.42 -4.39 -16.06
C THR A 276 13.61 -5.09 -16.71
N VAL A 277 14.41 -5.78 -15.90
CA VAL A 277 15.53 -6.58 -16.39
C VAL A 277 14.98 -7.89 -16.96
N PRO A 278 15.09 -8.13 -18.27
CA PRO A 278 14.53 -9.32 -18.89
C PRO A 278 15.23 -10.57 -18.38
N TYR A 279 14.43 -11.61 -18.14
CA TYR A 279 14.97 -12.90 -17.72
C TYR A 279 15.69 -13.62 -18.87
N ASN A 280 16.87 -14.15 -18.59
CA ASN A 280 17.65 -14.98 -19.50
C ASN A 280 18.19 -16.20 -18.73
N LYS A 281 17.76 -17.40 -19.14
CA LYS A 281 18.11 -18.69 -18.50
C LYS A 281 19.62 -18.96 -18.43
N ASP A 282 20.39 -18.43 -19.39
CA ASP A 282 21.83 -18.66 -19.54
C ASP A 282 22.63 -17.68 -18.66
N THR A 283 22.01 -16.61 -18.17
CA THR A 283 22.64 -15.64 -17.27
C THR A 283 22.43 -16.05 -15.81
N LYS A 284 23.52 -16.28 -15.07
CA LYS A 284 23.47 -16.65 -13.64
C LYS A 284 23.68 -15.50 -12.68
N VAL A 285 24.29 -14.41 -13.15
CA VAL A 285 24.55 -13.22 -12.36
C VAL A 285 24.21 -11.99 -13.20
N TYR A 286 23.42 -11.09 -12.60
CA TYR A 286 23.09 -9.79 -13.13
C TYR A 286 23.70 -8.73 -12.21
N ASN A 287 24.57 -7.88 -12.75
CA ASN A 287 24.99 -6.66 -12.07
C ASN A 287 24.18 -5.52 -12.68
N VAL A 288 23.36 -4.89 -11.84
CA VAL A 288 22.41 -3.85 -12.27
C VAL A 288 22.77 -2.55 -11.58
N THR A 289 23.00 -1.50 -12.36
CA THR A 289 23.04 -0.12 -11.88
C THR A 289 21.78 0.59 -12.30
N VAL A 290 21.09 1.20 -11.34
CA VAL A 290 19.83 1.92 -11.58
C VAL A 290 20.14 3.40 -11.77
N ASN A 291 19.71 3.94 -12.91
CA ASN A 291 19.74 5.38 -13.15
C ASN A 291 18.39 5.97 -12.71
N ILE A 292 18.40 6.54 -11.51
CA ILE A 292 17.37 7.46 -11.03
C ILE A 292 17.88 8.89 -11.17
#